data_AF-A0A538QA15-F1
#
_entry.id   AF-A0A538QA15-F1
#
_cell.length_a   1.000
_cell.length_b   1.000
_cell.length_c   1.000
_cell.angle_alpha   90.00
_cell.angle_beta   90.00
_cell.angle_gamma   90.00
#
_symmetry.space_group_name_H-M   'P 1'
#
loop_
_entity.id
_entity.type
_entity.pdbx_description
1 polymer ?
#
loop_
_entity_poly.entity_id
_entity_poly.type
_entity_poly.pdbx_seq_one_letter_code
_entity_poly.pdbx_strand_id
1 'polypeptide(L)'
;MRSVLALSIASLAVSAAPALAAPRIVVVKAARLFDGKSDRVVSPGVVVVQDGKIAAAGSRVAEPAGAEVIELGNATLLPGLIDAHTHLTSEATGDWKNDELDRFKKPIPQVAIEATAFARRTLLAGFTTVRDVGSSSLIDIGLRNAIDEGAVPGPRMLVAVHAISARGGHCDDTAGYRPDLLKEPGPEDGVADGPDQVRAAVRFNAKHGADVIKVCASGGVLSLADKVDSPQLTQAELDALVSEAHALGRRAAAHAHGAEAAKRAVRAGIDSIEHGSFLDDEALNLMKQKGTYLIFTPVLCLNERLKKAGAPPNIVAKATAATAAADATFKRALARGVNLGFGSDAAVCPHASQVAQFAAMVRLGMKPLAALRAATSADAKLLGRDELGSLEPGKLADVIAVPGDPSADITAVEKVFFVMKDGVIYRNDGKR
;
A
#
# COMPACT_ATOMS: atom_id res chain seq x y z
N MET A 1 61.34 41.91 -38.83
CA MET A 1 60.40 41.09 -38.05
C MET A 1 59.03 41.24 -38.67
N ARG A 2 58.49 40.18 -39.29
CA ARG A 2 57.19 40.19 -39.99
C ARG A 2 56.12 39.65 -39.03
N SER A 3 55.14 40.47 -38.69
CA SER A 3 53.99 40.09 -37.87
C SER A 3 52.90 39.45 -38.74
N VAL A 4 52.54 38.21 -38.43
CA VAL A 4 51.45 37.47 -39.07
C VAL A 4 50.18 37.71 -38.26
N LEU A 5 49.16 38.29 -38.90
CA LEU A 5 47.82 38.51 -38.33
C LEU A 5 47.00 37.23 -38.56
N ALA A 6 46.72 36.47 -37.51
CA ALA A 6 45.87 35.28 -37.58
C ALA A 6 44.40 35.69 -37.48
N LEU A 7 43.62 35.40 -38.53
CA LEU A 7 42.18 35.64 -38.60
C LEU A 7 41.44 34.42 -38.02
N SER A 8 40.89 34.56 -36.81
CA SER A 8 40.06 33.52 -36.18
C SER A 8 38.64 33.55 -36.76
N ILE A 9 38.29 32.52 -37.52
CA ILE A 9 36.92 32.29 -38.01
C ILE A 9 36.14 31.62 -36.86
N ALA A 10 35.17 32.35 -36.29
CA ALA A 10 34.25 31.80 -35.29
C ALA A 10 33.13 31.02 -36.00
N SER A 11 33.16 29.70 -35.88
CA SER A 11 32.10 28.80 -36.36
C SER A 11 30.87 28.91 -35.45
N LEU A 12 29.77 29.48 -35.94
CA LEU A 12 28.46 29.37 -35.26
C LEU A 12 27.97 27.92 -35.34
N ALA A 13 28.08 27.18 -34.25
CA ALA A 13 27.39 25.91 -34.09
C ALA A 13 25.91 26.19 -33.81
N VAL A 14 25.04 25.97 -34.80
CA VAL A 14 23.59 25.92 -34.62
C VAL A 14 23.27 24.69 -33.79
N SER A 15 22.94 24.85 -32.50
CA SER A 15 22.38 23.77 -31.68
C SER A 15 21.00 23.43 -32.24
N ALA A 16 20.88 22.25 -32.87
CA ALA A 16 19.59 21.67 -33.17
C ALA A 16 18.90 21.35 -31.83
N ALA A 17 17.78 22.01 -31.54
CA ALA A 17 16.92 21.64 -30.43
C ALA A 17 16.48 20.18 -30.63
N PRO A 18 16.48 19.33 -29.57
CA PRO A 18 15.98 17.97 -29.70
C PRO A 18 14.52 18.05 -30.16
N ALA A 19 14.22 17.38 -31.27
CA ALA A 19 12.86 17.23 -31.74
C ALA A 19 12.06 16.56 -30.61
N LEU A 20 11.01 17.24 -30.12
CA LEU A 20 10.03 16.65 -29.22
C LEU A 20 9.52 15.37 -29.89
N ALA A 21 9.84 14.21 -29.31
CA ALA A 21 9.28 12.95 -29.76
C ALA A 21 7.75 13.09 -29.79
N ALA A 22 7.12 12.66 -30.90
CA ALA A 22 5.66 12.67 -30.98
C ALA A 22 5.09 11.90 -29.76
N PRO A 23 4.00 12.38 -29.16
CA PRO A 23 3.43 11.75 -27.97
C PRO A 23 3.12 10.29 -28.27
N ARG A 24 3.67 9.38 -27.46
CA ARG A 24 3.48 7.94 -27.65
C ARG A 24 2.06 7.58 -27.20
N ILE A 25 1.17 7.38 -28.15
CA ILE A 25 -0.20 6.93 -27.90
C ILE A 25 -0.19 5.40 -27.88
N VAL A 26 -0.69 4.80 -26.81
CA VAL A 26 -0.83 3.35 -26.66
C VAL A 26 -2.31 3.00 -26.49
N VAL A 27 -2.81 2.04 -27.26
CA VAL A 27 -4.18 1.50 -27.11
C VAL A 27 -4.08 0.09 -26.58
N VAL A 28 -4.61 -0.16 -25.38
CA VAL A 28 -4.69 -1.50 -24.78
C VAL A 28 -6.10 -2.05 -24.97
N LYS A 29 -6.20 -3.23 -25.59
CA LYS A 29 -7.47 -3.87 -25.94
C LYS A 29 -7.57 -5.25 -25.32
N ALA A 30 -8.75 -5.59 -24.84
CA ALA A 30 -9.09 -6.91 -24.35
C ALA A 30 -10.58 -7.21 -24.56
N ALA A 31 -11.00 -8.44 -24.31
CA ALA A 31 -12.40 -8.84 -24.38
C ALA A 31 -13.28 -8.06 -23.40
N ARG A 32 -12.73 -7.63 -22.25
CA ARG A 32 -13.48 -7.03 -21.14
C ARG A 32 -12.73 -5.87 -20.49
N LEU A 33 -13.47 -4.98 -19.84
CA LEU A 33 -12.92 -3.92 -18.99
C LEU A 33 -13.79 -3.73 -17.75
N PHE A 34 -13.16 -3.67 -16.59
CA PHE A 34 -13.70 -3.15 -15.36
C PHE A 34 -13.08 -1.79 -15.08
N ASP A 35 -13.88 -0.75 -14.90
CA ASP A 35 -13.39 0.64 -14.80
C ASP A 35 -12.90 1.03 -13.41
N GLY A 36 -13.05 0.16 -12.40
CA GLY A 36 -12.68 0.46 -11.01
C GLY A 36 -13.80 1.05 -10.16
N LYS A 37 -14.95 1.43 -10.71
CA LYS A 37 -16.03 2.15 -10.02
C LYS A 37 -17.42 1.57 -10.23
N SER A 38 -17.77 1.17 -11.45
CA SER A 38 -19.11 0.74 -11.80
C SER A 38 -19.44 -0.65 -11.26
N ASP A 39 -20.72 -1.03 -11.30
CA ASP A 39 -21.20 -2.37 -10.95
C ASP A 39 -21.25 -3.32 -12.16
N ARG A 40 -20.49 -3.03 -13.22
CA ARG A 40 -20.51 -3.82 -14.45
C ARG A 40 -19.13 -3.94 -15.08
N VAL A 41 -18.93 -5.04 -15.80
CA VAL A 41 -17.84 -5.21 -16.76
C VAL A 41 -18.38 -4.89 -18.16
N VAL A 42 -17.62 -4.16 -18.97
CA VAL A 42 -18.01 -3.82 -20.35
C VAL A 42 -17.23 -4.64 -21.37
N SER A 43 -17.81 -4.83 -22.56
CA SER A 43 -17.20 -5.56 -23.68
C SER A 43 -17.50 -4.85 -25.02
N PRO A 44 -16.52 -4.74 -25.94
CA PRO A 44 -15.09 -5.00 -25.72
C PRO A 44 -14.48 -4.02 -24.69
N GLY A 45 -13.27 -4.29 -24.21
CA GLY A 45 -12.54 -3.42 -23.30
C GLY A 45 -11.42 -2.69 -24.03
N VAL A 46 -11.42 -1.35 -24.00
CA VAL A 46 -10.39 -0.52 -24.62
C VAL A 46 -9.94 0.56 -23.64
N VAL A 47 -8.63 0.78 -23.54
CA VAL A 47 -8.01 1.92 -22.86
C VAL A 47 -7.04 2.61 -23.80
N VAL A 48 -7.20 3.91 -24.01
CA VAL A 48 -6.27 4.76 -24.75
C VAL A 48 -5.43 5.53 -23.74
N VAL A 49 -4.11 5.37 -23.84
CA VAL A 49 -3.12 6.02 -23.00
C VAL A 49 -2.32 7.00 -23.84
N GLN A 50 -2.18 8.22 -23.33
CA GLN A 50 -1.40 9.27 -23.95
C GLN A 50 -0.68 10.05 -22.83
N ASP A 51 0.63 10.25 -22.98
CA ASP A 51 1.45 11.05 -22.06
C ASP A 51 1.30 10.64 -20.57
N GLY A 52 1.32 9.33 -20.33
CA GLY A 52 1.19 8.75 -18.98
C GLY A 52 -0.20 8.82 -18.37
N LYS A 53 -1.21 9.29 -19.11
CA LYS A 53 -2.60 9.42 -18.66
C LYS A 53 -3.57 8.65 -19.53
N ILE A 54 -4.71 8.31 -18.96
CA ILE A 54 -5.83 7.74 -19.69
C ILE A 54 -6.50 8.87 -20.48
N ALA A 55 -6.51 8.77 -21.80
CA ALA A 55 -7.24 9.68 -22.68
C ALA A 55 -8.72 9.27 -22.79
N ALA A 56 -8.98 7.95 -22.87
CA ALA A 56 -10.32 7.39 -22.93
C ALA A 56 -10.31 5.91 -22.51
N ALA A 57 -11.42 5.42 -21.96
CA ALA A 57 -11.60 4.01 -21.60
C ALA A 57 -13.07 3.58 -21.74
N GLY A 58 -13.32 2.32 -22.11
CA GLY A 58 -14.66 1.75 -22.25
C GLY A 58 -14.82 0.84 -23.49
N SER A 59 -16.06 0.59 -23.90
CA SER A 59 -16.38 -0.30 -25.02
C SER A 59 -16.59 0.38 -26.38
N ARG A 60 -16.65 1.71 -26.40
CA ARG A 60 -16.84 2.53 -27.61
C ARG A 60 -15.81 3.65 -27.69
N VAL A 61 -14.54 3.27 -27.59
CA VAL A 61 -13.42 4.21 -27.62
C VAL A 61 -12.83 4.20 -29.03
N ALA A 62 -12.66 5.39 -29.63
CA ALA A 62 -12.00 5.53 -30.92
C ALA A 62 -10.50 5.28 -30.78
N GLU A 63 -9.91 4.56 -31.73
CA GLU A 63 -8.47 4.32 -31.80
C GLU A 63 -7.80 5.51 -32.51
N PRO A 64 -6.92 6.28 -31.84
CA PRO A 64 -6.21 7.37 -32.50
C PRO A 64 -5.27 6.83 -33.59
N ALA A 65 -5.18 7.54 -34.72
CA ALA A 65 -4.28 7.17 -35.80
C ALA A 65 -2.81 7.18 -35.33
N GLY A 66 -2.05 6.16 -35.71
CA GLY A 66 -0.63 6.04 -35.36
C GLY A 66 -0.34 5.54 -33.94
N ALA A 67 -1.36 5.10 -33.20
CA ALA A 67 -1.16 4.53 -31.87
C ALA A 67 -0.56 3.11 -31.91
N GLU A 68 0.26 2.79 -30.91
CA GLU A 68 0.72 1.42 -30.65
C GLU A 68 -0.43 0.61 -30.05
N VAL A 69 -0.90 -0.43 -30.76
CA VAL A 69 -2.00 -1.27 -30.29
C VAL A 69 -1.47 -2.52 -29.60
N ILE A 70 -1.96 -2.78 -28.39
CA ILE A 70 -1.67 -3.96 -27.58
C ILE A 70 -2.97 -4.75 -27.42
N GLU A 71 -3.06 -5.88 -28.11
CA GLU A 71 -4.19 -6.81 -28.03
C GLU A 71 -3.93 -7.90 -26.98
N LEU A 72 -4.79 -8.00 -25.98
CA LEU A 72 -4.67 -8.95 -24.85
C LEU A 72 -5.75 -10.06 -24.89
N GLY A 73 -6.44 -10.22 -26.02
CA GLY A 73 -7.37 -11.33 -26.28
C GLY A 73 -8.49 -11.45 -25.24
N ASN A 74 -8.68 -12.65 -24.68
CA ASN A 74 -9.78 -12.96 -23.74
C ASN A 74 -9.62 -12.37 -22.32
N ALA A 75 -8.71 -11.40 -22.13
CA ALA A 75 -8.46 -10.80 -20.84
C ALA A 75 -9.55 -9.81 -20.38
N THR A 76 -9.43 -9.39 -19.13
CA THR A 76 -10.13 -8.23 -18.57
C THR A 76 -9.10 -7.17 -18.18
N LEU A 77 -9.31 -5.93 -18.61
CA LEU A 77 -8.56 -4.76 -18.16
C LEU A 77 -9.12 -4.24 -16.83
N LEU A 78 -8.25 -3.86 -15.90
CA LEU A 78 -8.60 -3.22 -14.63
C LEU A 78 -7.68 -2.01 -14.40
N PRO A 79 -8.07 -1.03 -13.56
CA PRO A 79 -7.12 -0.10 -12.99
C PRO A 79 -6.06 -0.88 -12.21
N GLY A 80 -4.85 -0.32 -12.13
CA GLY A 80 -3.82 -0.85 -11.25
C GLY A 80 -4.31 -0.96 -9.81
N LEU A 81 -3.94 -2.06 -9.15
CA LEU A 81 -4.39 -2.35 -7.79
C LEU A 81 -3.68 -1.45 -6.79
N ILE A 82 -4.38 -1.20 -5.69
CA ILE A 82 -3.92 -0.43 -4.53
C ILE A 82 -3.90 -1.36 -3.32
N ASP A 83 -2.79 -1.34 -2.59
CA ASP A 83 -2.66 -2.00 -1.29
C ASP A 83 -2.56 -0.94 -0.19
N ALA A 84 -3.62 -0.72 0.58
CA ALA A 84 -3.64 0.29 1.63
C ALA A 84 -2.86 -0.14 2.90
N HIS A 85 -2.25 -1.32 2.94
CA HIS A 85 -1.44 -1.74 4.09
C HIS A 85 -0.34 -2.71 3.69
N THR A 86 0.90 -2.23 3.60
CA THR A 86 2.07 -3.05 3.32
C THR A 86 3.30 -2.53 4.09
N HIS A 87 4.37 -3.32 4.07
CA HIS A 87 5.69 -2.96 4.58
C HIS A 87 6.75 -3.36 3.54
N LEU A 88 6.98 -2.53 2.51
CA LEU A 88 7.88 -2.86 1.40
C LEU A 88 9.35 -2.91 1.79
N THR A 89 9.71 -2.41 2.98
CA THR A 89 11.11 -2.40 3.45
C THR A 89 11.51 -3.66 4.22
N SER A 90 10.62 -4.64 4.33
CA SER A 90 10.91 -5.91 4.98
C SER A 90 10.18 -7.08 4.31
N GLU A 91 10.69 -8.29 4.54
CA GLU A 91 9.99 -9.54 4.28
C GLU A 91 10.47 -10.54 5.31
N ALA A 92 9.52 -11.14 6.00
CA ALA A 92 9.82 -12.04 7.08
C ALA A 92 10.17 -13.42 6.50
N THR A 93 11.20 -14.05 7.05
CA THR A 93 11.70 -15.32 6.55
C THR A 93 10.87 -16.49 7.11
N GLY A 94 11.28 -17.70 6.75
CA GLY A 94 10.76 -18.95 7.31
C GLY A 94 11.41 -19.33 8.65
N ASP A 95 12.17 -18.44 9.29
CA ASP A 95 12.85 -18.69 10.57
C ASP A 95 12.73 -17.47 11.48
N TRP A 96 11.92 -17.61 12.55
CA TRP A 96 11.64 -16.52 13.49
C TRP A 96 12.90 -15.99 14.16
N LYS A 97 13.84 -16.88 14.52
CA LYS A 97 15.05 -16.46 15.24
C LYS A 97 15.98 -15.69 14.32
N ASN A 98 16.08 -16.10 13.06
CA ASN A 98 16.87 -15.36 12.08
C ASN A 98 16.23 -14.00 11.78
N ASP A 99 14.90 -13.92 11.68
CA ASP A 99 14.19 -12.63 11.53
C ASP A 99 14.55 -11.66 12.66
N GLU A 100 14.56 -12.12 13.92
CA GLU A 100 14.97 -11.29 15.05
C GLU A 100 16.46 -10.91 15.00
N LEU A 101 17.34 -11.87 14.69
CA LEU A 101 18.78 -11.61 14.64
C LEU A 101 19.17 -10.67 13.50
N ASP A 102 18.47 -10.73 12.37
CA ASP A 102 18.72 -9.90 11.20
C ASP A 102 18.56 -8.41 11.51
N ARG A 103 17.67 -8.04 12.44
CA ARG A 103 17.49 -6.65 12.91
C ARG A 103 18.76 -6.06 13.52
N PHE A 104 19.66 -6.90 14.05
CA PHE A 104 20.93 -6.49 14.65
C PHE A 104 22.12 -6.68 13.73
N LYS A 105 22.03 -7.60 12.76
CA LYS A 105 23.16 -8.01 11.92
C LYS A 105 23.15 -7.35 10.55
N LYS A 106 21.98 -7.15 9.95
CA LYS A 106 21.88 -6.59 8.60
C LYS A 106 22.18 -5.10 8.64
N PRO A 107 23.17 -4.60 7.88
CA PRO A 107 23.40 -3.18 7.76
C PRO A 107 22.26 -2.54 6.94
N ILE A 108 21.91 -1.28 7.26
CA ILE A 108 20.83 -0.53 6.59
C ILE A 108 20.92 -0.57 5.05
N PRO A 109 22.10 -0.39 4.41
CA PRO A 109 22.20 -0.49 2.95
C PRO A 109 21.77 -1.85 2.38
N GLN A 110 22.00 -2.95 3.10
CA GLN A 110 21.56 -4.27 2.66
C GLN A 110 20.02 -4.34 2.65
N VAL A 111 19.37 -3.88 3.72
CA VAL A 111 17.90 -3.85 3.82
C VAL A 111 17.29 -2.98 2.71
N ALA A 112 17.90 -1.83 2.43
CA ALA A 112 17.46 -0.96 1.33
C ALA A 112 17.56 -1.64 -0.06
N ILE A 113 18.63 -2.41 -0.31
CA ILE A 113 18.79 -3.18 -1.55
C ILE A 113 17.73 -4.30 -1.63
N GLU A 114 17.51 -5.05 -0.55
CA GLU A 114 16.48 -6.10 -0.48
C GLU A 114 15.08 -5.55 -0.79
N ALA A 115 14.75 -4.38 -0.25
CA ALA A 115 13.47 -3.70 -0.46
C ALA A 115 13.15 -3.41 -1.94
N THR A 116 14.18 -3.20 -2.79
CA THR A 116 13.98 -3.01 -4.25
C THR A 116 13.37 -4.24 -4.91
N ALA A 117 13.75 -5.45 -4.46
CA ALA A 117 13.19 -6.69 -4.99
C ALA A 117 11.73 -6.87 -4.53
N PHE A 118 11.41 -6.42 -3.32
CA PHE A 118 10.07 -6.49 -2.75
C PHE A 118 9.12 -5.57 -3.51
N ALA A 119 9.52 -4.31 -3.70
CA ALA A 119 8.80 -3.34 -4.53
C ALA A 119 8.55 -3.86 -5.95
N ARG A 120 9.57 -4.44 -6.59
CA ARG A 120 9.44 -5.01 -7.95
C ARG A 120 8.43 -6.16 -7.99
N ARG A 121 8.47 -7.10 -7.04
CA ARG A 121 7.51 -8.22 -6.98
C ARG A 121 6.08 -7.72 -6.79
N THR A 122 5.88 -6.76 -5.90
CA THR A 122 4.57 -6.13 -5.65
C THR A 122 4.04 -5.43 -6.91
N LEU A 123 4.87 -4.66 -7.61
CA LEU A 123 4.49 -4.04 -8.89
C LEU A 123 4.06 -5.09 -9.93
N LEU A 124 4.87 -6.13 -10.12
CA LEU A 124 4.60 -7.16 -11.13
C LEU A 124 3.38 -8.05 -10.80
N ALA A 125 2.93 -8.06 -9.54
CA ALA A 125 1.68 -8.67 -9.12
C ALA A 125 0.44 -7.83 -9.44
N GLY A 126 0.61 -6.62 -9.99
CA GLY A 126 -0.46 -5.72 -10.40
C GLY A 126 -0.77 -4.59 -9.41
N PHE A 127 -0.06 -4.51 -8.29
CA PHE A 127 -0.18 -3.39 -7.35
C PHE A 127 0.67 -2.23 -7.83
N THR A 128 0.01 -1.22 -8.39
CA THR A 128 0.68 -0.03 -8.95
C THR A 128 0.85 1.09 -7.93
N THR A 129 0.09 1.05 -6.84
CA THR A 129 0.18 1.97 -5.71
C THR A 129 0.08 1.21 -4.39
N VAL A 130 0.82 1.63 -3.38
CA VAL A 130 0.75 1.08 -2.04
C VAL A 130 0.81 2.17 -0.97
N ARG A 131 0.21 1.92 0.19
CA ARG A 131 0.45 2.67 1.42
C ARG A 131 1.35 1.83 2.32
N ASP A 132 2.62 2.21 2.38
CA ASP A 132 3.61 1.64 3.29
C ASP A 132 3.43 2.27 4.68
N VAL A 133 2.99 1.46 5.63
CA VAL A 133 2.49 1.95 6.92
C VAL A 133 3.51 1.84 8.05
N GLY A 134 4.78 1.61 7.75
CA GLY A 134 5.82 1.68 8.78
C GLY A 134 7.15 1.12 8.31
N SER A 135 8.19 1.89 8.56
CA SER A 135 9.57 1.58 8.24
C SER A 135 10.53 2.11 9.33
N SER A 136 11.77 1.66 9.23
CA SER A 136 12.87 2.08 10.10
C SER A 136 13.96 2.69 9.23
N SER A 137 14.76 3.60 9.82
CA SER A 137 15.91 4.22 9.13
C SER A 137 15.56 4.96 7.83
N LEU A 138 14.32 5.44 7.68
CA LEU A 138 13.82 6.19 6.51
C LEU A 138 13.97 5.42 5.17
N ILE A 139 14.03 4.09 5.20
CA ILE A 139 14.24 3.28 3.98
C ILE A 139 13.08 3.44 3.01
N ASP A 140 11.85 3.54 3.52
CA ASP A 140 10.63 3.76 2.75
C ASP A 140 10.68 5.07 1.93
N ILE A 141 11.19 6.16 2.52
CA ILE A 141 11.40 7.44 1.83
C ILE A 141 12.42 7.27 0.69
N GLY A 142 13.56 6.65 0.99
CA GLY A 142 14.60 6.41 -0.02
C GLY A 142 14.09 5.56 -1.19
N LEU A 143 13.35 4.50 -0.87
CA LEU A 143 12.74 3.60 -1.86
C LEU A 143 11.67 4.31 -2.70
N ARG A 144 10.76 5.07 -2.07
CA ARG A 144 9.75 5.88 -2.77
C ARG A 144 10.42 6.83 -3.75
N ASN A 145 11.39 7.61 -3.29
CA ASN A 145 12.06 8.61 -4.13
C ASN A 145 12.78 7.95 -5.31
N ALA A 146 13.50 6.84 -5.08
CA ALA A 146 14.16 6.09 -6.15
C ALA A 146 13.17 5.51 -7.17
N ILE A 147 11.96 5.14 -6.75
CA ILE A 147 10.89 4.69 -7.65
C ILE A 147 10.31 5.87 -8.44
N ASP A 148 10.03 6.99 -7.79
CA ASP A 148 9.46 8.18 -8.43
C ASP A 148 10.43 8.81 -9.45
N GLU A 149 11.74 8.71 -9.19
CA GLU A 149 12.81 9.10 -10.12
C GLU A 149 13.06 8.06 -11.24
N GLY A 150 12.42 6.88 -11.16
CA GLY A 150 12.55 5.81 -12.14
C GLY A 150 13.86 5.00 -12.03
N ALA A 151 14.63 5.17 -10.96
CA ALA A 151 15.87 4.44 -10.72
C ALA A 151 15.63 2.96 -10.37
N VAL A 152 14.50 2.67 -9.70
CA VAL A 152 14.09 1.30 -9.33
C VAL A 152 12.64 1.07 -9.75
N PRO A 153 12.30 -0.08 -10.38
CA PRO A 153 10.91 -0.42 -10.65
C PRO A 153 10.15 -0.75 -9.35
N GLY A 154 9.03 -0.08 -9.13
CA GLY A 154 8.16 -0.35 -7.98
C GLY A 154 6.81 0.38 -8.06
N PRO A 155 5.86 0.04 -7.17
CA PRO A 155 4.61 0.78 -7.04
C PRO A 155 4.86 2.22 -6.61
N ARG A 156 3.92 3.10 -6.88
CA ARG A 156 3.88 4.40 -6.22
C ARG A 156 3.67 4.17 -4.71
N MET A 157 4.50 4.75 -3.87
CA MET A 157 4.42 4.56 -2.42
C MET A 157 3.89 5.82 -1.74
N LEU A 158 2.91 5.66 -0.86
CA LEU A 158 2.59 6.62 0.19
C LEU A 158 3.19 6.07 1.48
N VAL A 159 4.10 6.80 2.11
CA VAL A 159 4.91 6.24 3.20
C VAL A 159 4.62 6.89 4.55
N ALA A 160 4.69 6.10 5.62
CA ALA A 160 4.44 6.56 6.99
C ALA A 160 5.69 7.03 7.72
N VAL A 161 6.89 6.68 7.23
CA VAL A 161 8.13 6.74 8.00
C VAL A 161 7.97 5.81 9.21
N HIS A 162 7.91 6.32 10.44
CA HIS A 162 7.74 5.47 11.62
C HIS A 162 6.26 5.22 11.91
N ALA A 163 5.93 3.99 12.30
CA ALA A 163 4.67 3.73 12.99
C ALA A 163 4.80 4.24 14.44
N ILE A 164 3.94 5.18 14.83
CA ILE A 164 3.99 5.78 16.17
C ILE A 164 3.41 4.80 17.20
N SER A 165 4.09 4.62 18.32
CA SER A 165 3.69 3.71 19.41
C SER A 165 3.88 4.38 20.78
N ALA A 166 3.12 3.93 21.78
CA ALA A 166 3.50 4.14 23.18
C ALA A 166 4.73 3.27 23.54
N ARG A 167 5.44 3.63 24.61
CA ARG A 167 6.55 2.82 25.13
C ARG A 167 6.09 1.41 25.48
N GLY A 168 6.84 0.40 25.02
CA GLY A 168 6.50 -1.02 25.17
C GLY A 168 5.32 -1.48 24.30
N GLY A 169 4.85 -0.62 23.40
CA GLY A 169 3.72 -0.92 22.51
C GLY A 169 4.08 -1.82 21.32
N HIS A 170 3.10 -2.07 20.45
CA HIS A 170 3.26 -3.00 19.33
C HIS A 170 4.38 -2.59 18.37
N CYS A 171 4.54 -1.28 18.16
CA CYS A 171 5.49 -0.71 17.23
C CYS A 171 6.69 -0.07 17.95
N ASP A 172 6.89 -0.42 19.23
CA ASP A 172 8.15 -0.19 19.92
C ASP A 172 9.10 -1.36 19.66
N ASP A 173 10.04 -1.11 18.75
CA ASP A 173 11.01 -2.09 18.28
C ASP A 173 12.00 -2.58 19.35
N THR A 174 12.08 -1.88 20.49
CA THR A 174 12.93 -2.23 21.64
C THR A 174 12.22 -3.09 22.69
N ALA A 175 10.89 -3.22 22.58
CA ALA A 175 10.08 -3.98 23.52
C ALA A 175 10.43 -5.47 23.53
N GLY A 176 10.65 -6.02 24.73
CA GLY A 176 10.99 -7.43 24.94
C GLY A 176 12.50 -7.75 24.93
N TYR A 177 13.36 -6.77 24.66
CA TYR A 177 14.82 -6.90 24.83
C TYR A 177 15.26 -6.45 26.23
N ARG A 178 16.48 -6.86 26.61
CA ARG A 178 17.09 -6.43 27.89
C ARG A 178 17.35 -4.90 27.85
N PRO A 179 17.15 -4.16 28.97
CA PRO A 179 17.24 -2.69 28.98
C PRO A 179 18.61 -2.11 28.60
N ASP A 180 19.68 -2.88 28.73
CA ASP A 180 21.07 -2.47 28.44
C ASP A 180 21.52 -2.78 27.00
N LEU A 181 20.66 -3.40 26.17
CA LEU A 181 21.02 -3.79 24.79
C LEU A 181 20.81 -2.67 23.78
N LEU A 182 19.68 -1.96 23.90
CA LEU A 182 19.22 -0.97 22.92
C LEU A 182 19.07 0.38 23.61
N LYS A 183 19.30 1.46 22.86
CA LYS A 183 19.00 2.81 23.33
C LYS A 183 17.48 2.92 23.51
N GLU A 184 17.05 3.51 24.62
CA GLU A 184 15.64 3.85 24.85
C GLU A 184 15.14 4.78 23.72
N PRO A 185 14.07 4.40 23.00
CA PRO A 185 13.59 5.15 21.85
C PRO A 185 12.83 6.41 22.29
N GLY A 186 12.88 7.43 21.44
CA GLY A 186 12.14 8.68 21.60
C GLY A 186 11.15 8.95 20.47
N PRO A 187 10.52 10.14 20.45
CA PRO A 187 9.59 10.53 19.40
C PRO A 187 10.22 10.50 17.99
N GLU A 188 11.52 10.73 17.87
CA GLU A 188 12.26 10.58 16.61
C GLU A 188 12.37 9.14 16.12
N ASP A 189 12.18 8.16 17.00
CA ASP A 189 12.19 6.73 16.70
C ASP A 189 10.74 6.17 16.60
N GLY A 190 9.73 7.03 16.68
CA GLY A 190 8.32 6.64 16.67
C GLY A 190 7.75 6.23 18.02
N VAL A 191 8.50 6.34 19.13
CA VAL A 191 8.00 6.00 20.47
C VAL A 191 7.69 7.27 21.27
N ALA A 192 6.44 7.43 21.71
CA ALA A 192 5.98 8.65 22.33
C ALA A 192 4.96 8.39 23.45
N ASP A 193 5.17 9.03 24.59
CA ASP A 193 4.24 9.03 25.72
C ASP A 193 3.74 10.45 26.01
N GLY A 194 2.44 10.62 26.00
CA GLY A 194 1.75 11.89 26.19
C GLY A 194 1.51 12.68 24.90
N PRO A 195 0.49 13.56 24.87
CA PRO A 195 0.09 14.31 23.67
C PRO A 195 1.21 15.12 22.99
N ASP A 196 2.13 15.70 23.77
CA ASP A 196 3.20 16.54 23.23
C ASP A 196 4.28 15.72 22.52
N GLN A 197 4.64 14.56 23.07
CA GLN A 197 5.57 13.65 22.41
C GLN A 197 4.95 13.05 21.14
N VAL A 198 3.65 12.75 21.19
CA VAL A 198 2.93 12.28 20.00
C VAL A 198 2.93 13.35 18.90
N ARG A 199 2.69 14.62 19.23
CA ARG A 199 2.86 15.73 18.27
C ARG A 199 4.29 15.81 17.73
N ALA A 200 5.30 15.64 18.58
CA ALA A 200 6.69 15.65 18.17
C ALA A 200 7.00 14.51 17.17
N ALA A 201 6.51 13.30 17.41
CA ALA A 201 6.65 12.16 16.52
C ALA A 201 5.94 12.38 15.17
N VAL A 202 4.71 12.92 15.18
CA VAL A 202 3.99 13.30 13.95
C VAL A 202 4.79 14.31 13.14
N ARG A 203 5.31 15.36 13.79
CA ARG A 203 6.13 16.39 13.15
C ARG A 203 7.46 15.85 12.65
N PHE A 204 8.05 14.89 13.35
CA PHE A 204 9.25 14.20 12.88
C PHE A 204 8.97 13.46 11.57
N ASN A 205 7.94 12.60 11.54
CA ASN A 205 7.55 11.89 10.31
C ASN A 205 7.24 12.87 9.17
N ALA A 206 6.48 13.94 9.45
CA ALA A 206 6.16 14.96 8.46
C ALA A 206 7.41 15.69 7.93
N LYS A 207 8.34 16.08 8.81
CA LYS A 207 9.64 16.68 8.45
C LYS A 207 10.44 15.79 7.51
N HIS A 208 10.37 14.47 7.71
CA HIS A 208 11.08 13.49 6.90
C HIS A 208 10.31 13.01 5.68
N GLY A 209 9.15 13.59 5.39
CA GLY A 209 8.44 13.42 4.12
C GLY A 209 7.35 12.34 4.14
N ALA A 210 6.82 11.98 5.31
CA ALA A 210 5.66 11.10 5.40
C ALA A 210 4.45 11.66 4.63
N ASP A 211 3.75 10.78 3.93
CA ASP A 211 2.50 11.04 3.21
C ASP A 211 1.26 10.71 4.07
N VAL A 212 1.43 9.81 5.04
CA VAL A 212 0.42 9.36 6.00
C VAL A 212 1.05 9.23 7.38
N ILE A 213 0.25 9.37 8.44
CA ILE A 213 0.69 9.08 9.80
C ILE A 213 0.13 7.72 10.24
N LYS A 214 0.99 6.81 10.70
CA LYS A 214 0.57 5.54 11.30
C LYS A 214 0.71 5.60 12.82
N VAL A 215 -0.27 5.02 13.52
CA VAL A 215 -0.17 4.73 14.96
C VAL A 215 -0.52 3.28 15.27
N CYS A 216 0.06 2.73 16.33
CA CYS A 216 -0.28 1.43 16.90
C CYS A 216 -1.10 1.64 18.17
N ALA A 217 -2.43 1.70 18.00
CA ALA A 217 -3.38 2.10 19.04
C ALA A 217 -3.75 0.96 20.00
N SER A 218 -3.61 -0.29 19.57
CA SER A 218 -3.62 -1.47 20.43
C SER A 218 -2.30 -2.22 20.34
N GLY A 219 -2.14 -3.21 21.21
CA GLY A 219 -1.12 -4.22 20.99
C GLY A 219 -1.37 -5.05 19.74
N GLY A 220 -0.41 -5.90 19.40
CA GLY A 220 -0.42 -6.64 18.15
C GLY A 220 -0.04 -8.12 18.28
N VAL A 221 -0.11 -8.82 17.16
CA VAL A 221 0.17 -10.26 17.11
C VAL A 221 1.67 -10.55 17.21
N LEU A 222 2.49 -9.86 16.42
CA LEU A 222 3.91 -10.19 16.21
C LEU A 222 4.87 -9.59 17.26
N SER A 223 4.43 -8.63 18.05
CA SER A 223 5.19 -8.03 19.14
C SER A 223 5.31 -8.98 20.34
N LEU A 224 6.41 -8.89 21.08
CA LEU A 224 6.72 -9.84 22.15
C LEU A 224 6.02 -9.51 23.49
N ALA A 225 5.87 -8.22 23.80
CA ALA A 225 5.62 -7.74 25.17
C ALA A 225 4.15 -7.46 25.51
N ASP A 226 3.27 -7.40 24.52
CA ASP A 226 1.90 -6.87 24.64
C ASP A 226 0.81 -7.91 24.36
N LYS A 227 -0.39 -7.59 24.86
CA LYS A 227 -1.62 -8.32 24.53
C LYS A 227 -2.20 -7.76 23.24
N VAL A 228 -2.71 -8.66 22.40
CA VAL A 228 -3.19 -8.30 21.05
C VAL A 228 -4.30 -7.25 21.05
N ASP A 229 -5.13 -7.16 22.08
CA ASP A 229 -6.32 -6.29 22.10
C ASP A 229 -6.22 -5.14 23.10
N SER A 230 -5.12 -5.04 23.86
CA SER A 230 -4.98 -4.01 24.89
C SER A 230 -4.78 -2.63 24.26
N PRO A 231 -5.55 -1.59 24.65
CA PRO A 231 -5.29 -0.22 24.22
C PRO A 231 -3.91 0.26 24.69
N GLN A 232 -3.16 0.89 23.78
CA GLN A 232 -1.80 1.37 24.03
C GLN A 232 -1.69 2.88 24.08
N LEU A 233 -2.67 3.61 23.54
CA LEU A 233 -2.74 5.07 23.67
C LEU A 233 -4.04 5.52 24.36
N THR A 234 -3.93 6.62 25.08
CA THR A 234 -5.03 7.38 25.66
C THR A 234 -5.81 8.12 24.58
N GLN A 235 -7.03 8.58 24.92
CA GLN A 235 -7.81 9.41 24.01
C GLN A 235 -7.07 10.71 23.67
N ALA A 236 -6.45 11.37 24.65
CA ALA A 236 -5.75 12.65 24.45
C ALA A 236 -4.54 12.51 23.51
N GLU A 237 -3.83 11.38 23.56
CA GLU A 237 -2.74 11.09 22.63
C GLU A 237 -3.25 10.85 21.20
N LEU A 238 -4.34 10.09 21.04
CA LEU A 238 -4.94 9.86 19.71
C LEU A 238 -5.54 11.14 19.13
N ASP A 239 -6.19 11.97 19.94
CA ASP A 239 -6.70 13.29 19.53
C ASP A 239 -5.54 14.18 19.06
N ALA A 240 -4.42 14.19 19.80
CA ALA A 240 -3.23 14.94 19.41
C ALA A 240 -2.61 14.43 18.10
N LEU A 241 -2.54 13.10 17.93
CA LEU A 241 -2.04 12.48 16.70
C LEU A 241 -2.87 12.88 15.48
N VAL A 242 -4.19 12.69 15.56
CA VAL A 242 -5.09 12.96 14.44
C VAL A 242 -5.16 14.45 14.15
N SER A 243 -5.30 15.30 15.17
CA SER A 243 -5.32 16.75 15.00
C SER A 243 -4.05 17.27 14.33
N GLU A 244 -2.87 16.79 14.73
CA GLU A 244 -1.60 17.24 14.16
C GLU A 244 -1.42 16.70 12.73
N ALA A 245 -1.76 15.44 12.49
CA ALA A 245 -1.71 14.85 11.15
C ALA A 245 -2.59 15.63 10.16
N HIS A 246 -3.85 15.88 10.54
CA HIS A 246 -4.81 16.58 9.69
C HIS A 246 -4.45 18.05 9.49
N ALA A 247 -3.90 18.73 10.52
CA ALA A 247 -3.40 20.11 10.39
C ALA A 247 -2.25 20.22 9.38
N LEU A 248 -1.47 19.16 9.21
CA LEU A 248 -0.40 19.05 8.20
C LEU A 248 -0.90 18.51 6.86
N GLY A 249 -2.22 18.35 6.67
CA GLY A 249 -2.82 17.84 5.44
C GLY A 249 -2.52 16.36 5.18
N ARG A 250 -2.22 15.59 6.23
CA ARG A 250 -1.95 14.14 6.15
C ARG A 250 -3.10 13.35 6.73
N ARG A 251 -3.37 12.18 6.15
CA ARG A 251 -4.30 11.21 6.72
C ARG A 251 -3.62 10.41 7.84
N ALA A 252 -4.42 9.75 8.67
CA ALA A 252 -3.95 8.93 9.77
C ALA A 252 -4.55 7.52 9.77
N ALA A 253 -3.72 6.51 9.99
CA ALA A 253 -4.08 5.09 10.05
C ALA A 253 -3.76 4.52 11.43
N ALA A 254 -4.65 3.70 11.99
CA ALA A 254 -4.42 3.07 13.29
C ALA A 254 -4.42 1.54 13.19
N HIS A 255 -3.31 0.91 13.56
CA HIS A 255 -3.32 -0.50 13.94
C HIS A 255 -4.18 -0.65 15.20
N ALA A 256 -5.28 -1.40 15.09
CA ALA A 256 -6.13 -1.74 16.24
C ALA A 256 -6.81 -3.09 16.02
N HIS A 257 -6.40 -4.10 16.79
CA HIS A 257 -7.16 -5.35 16.87
C HIS A 257 -8.34 -5.23 17.84
N GLY A 258 -8.12 -4.59 19.01
CA GLY A 258 -9.10 -4.47 20.08
C GLY A 258 -10.14 -3.37 19.87
N ALA A 259 -11.40 -3.65 20.26
CA ALA A 259 -12.52 -2.72 20.09
C ALA A 259 -12.33 -1.38 20.81
N GLU A 260 -11.80 -1.37 22.04
CA GLU A 260 -11.64 -0.13 22.81
C GLU A 260 -10.62 0.83 22.17
N ALA A 261 -9.48 0.31 21.70
CA ALA A 261 -8.50 1.10 20.97
C ALA A 261 -9.08 1.68 19.68
N ALA A 262 -9.81 0.86 18.91
CA ALA A 262 -10.47 1.30 17.69
C ALA A 262 -11.52 2.39 17.98
N LYS A 263 -12.34 2.24 19.03
CA LYS A 263 -13.31 3.27 19.43
C LYS A 263 -12.63 4.59 19.77
N ARG A 264 -11.51 4.58 20.49
CA ARG A 264 -10.74 5.80 20.78
C ARG A 264 -10.20 6.47 19.51
N ALA A 265 -9.60 5.68 18.62
CA ALA A 265 -9.06 6.19 17.36
C ALA A 265 -10.16 6.76 16.45
N VAL A 266 -11.31 6.10 16.37
CA VAL A 266 -12.46 6.58 15.59
C VAL A 266 -13.06 7.85 16.21
N ARG A 267 -13.14 7.96 17.54
CA ARG A 267 -13.55 9.21 18.22
C ARG A 267 -12.60 10.37 17.91
N ALA A 268 -11.29 10.10 17.87
CA ALA A 268 -10.26 11.08 17.51
C ALA A 268 -10.34 11.52 16.04
N GLY A 269 -11.01 10.74 15.18
CA GLY A 269 -11.18 11.06 13.76
C GLY A 269 -10.20 10.36 12.82
N ILE A 270 -9.66 9.20 13.22
CA ILE A 270 -8.79 8.39 12.36
C ILE A 270 -9.45 8.06 11.00
N ASP A 271 -8.66 8.08 9.92
CA ASP A 271 -9.15 7.80 8.56
C ASP A 271 -9.39 6.30 8.33
N SER A 272 -8.51 5.45 8.87
CA SER A 272 -8.63 4.00 8.78
C SER A 272 -8.22 3.25 10.04
N ILE A 273 -8.93 2.16 10.31
CA ILE A 273 -8.56 1.10 11.25
C ILE A 273 -8.00 -0.07 10.44
N GLU A 274 -6.80 -0.50 10.83
CA GLU A 274 -6.13 -1.65 10.26
C GLU A 274 -6.40 -2.90 11.10
N HIS A 275 -6.53 -4.04 10.44
CA HIS A 275 -6.81 -5.35 11.02
C HIS A 275 -8.23 -5.47 11.60
N GLY A 276 -8.55 -4.76 12.69
CA GLY A 276 -9.87 -4.78 13.31
C GLY A 276 -10.36 -6.17 13.71
N SER A 277 -9.49 -7.03 14.24
CA SER A 277 -9.84 -8.44 14.48
C SER A 277 -11.00 -8.63 15.45
N PHE A 278 -11.04 -7.86 16.54
CA PHE A 278 -11.97 -8.03 17.66
C PHE A 278 -12.95 -6.86 17.80
N LEU A 279 -13.30 -6.17 16.71
CA LEU A 279 -14.24 -5.03 16.80
C LEU A 279 -15.64 -5.49 17.22
N ASP A 280 -16.18 -4.82 18.24
CA ASP A 280 -17.55 -4.99 18.70
C ASP A 280 -18.53 -4.19 17.82
N ASP A 281 -19.83 -4.39 18.06
CA ASP A 281 -20.87 -3.71 17.29
C ASP A 281 -20.87 -2.19 17.49
N GLU A 282 -20.46 -1.71 18.67
CA GLU A 282 -20.31 -0.28 18.95
C GLU A 282 -19.22 0.35 18.06
N ALA A 283 -18.04 -0.28 17.98
CA ALA A 283 -16.94 0.15 17.14
C ALA A 283 -17.34 0.20 15.66
N LEU A 284 -17.98 -0.86 15.15
CA LEU A 284 -18.41 -0.91 13.75
C LEU A 284 -19.47 0.15 13.43
N ASN A 285 -20.42 0.39 14.33
CA ASN A 285 -21.43 1.44 14.17
C ASN A 285 -20.79 2.83 14.18
N LEU A 286 -19.83 3.05 15.09
CA LEU A 286 -19.10 4.31 15.17
C LEU A 286 -18.26 4.57 13.90
N MET A 287 -17.56 3.55 13.39
CA MET A 287 -16.82 3.63 12.12
C MET A 287 -17.75 4.01 10.97
N LYS A 288 -18.92 3.37 10.85
CA LYS A 288 -19.92 3.72 9.84
C LYS A 288 -20.38 5.18 9.99
N GLN A 289 -20.67 5.61 11.22
CA GLN A 289 -21.12 6.98 11.48
C GLN A 289 -20.06 8.02 11.11
N LYS A 290 -18.79 7.74 11.38
CA LYS A 290 -17.65 8.65 11.12
C LYS A 290 -17.08 8.52 9.71
N GLY A 291 -17.49 7.51 8.95
CA GLY A 291 -16.93 7.22 7.62
C GLY A 291 -15.52 6.62 7.66
N THR A 292 -15.04 6.16 8.82
CA THR A 292 -13.73 5.52 8.97
C THR A 292 -13.69 4.21 8.21
N TYR A 293 -12.60 3.98 7.47
CA TYR A 293 -12.38 2.76 6.73
C TYR A 293 -11.92 1.62 7.66
N LEU A 294 -12.37 0.40 7.37
CA LEU A 294 -11.75 -0.82 7.88
C LEU A 294 -10.89 -1.42 6.77
N ILE A 295 -9.59 -1.52 7.02
CA ILE A 295 -8.63 -2.21 6.14
C ILE A 295 -8.50 -3.64 6.63
N PHE A 296 -9.13 -4.54 5.89
CA PHE A 296 -9.16 -5.96 6.24
C PHE A 296 -7.85 -6.62 5.83
N THR A 297 -7.06 -7.06 6.80
CA THR A 297 -5.75 -7.72 6.59
C THR A 297 -5.80 -9.16 7.13
N PRO A 298 -6.32 -10.14 6.39
CA PRO A 298 -6.48 -11.50 6.91
C PRO A 298 -5.16 -12.26 7.10
N VAL A 299 -4.06 -11.80 6.48
CA VAL A 299 -2.71 -12.38 6.52
C VAL A 299 -2.74 -13.90 6.39
N LEU A 300 -3.18 -14.38 5.22
CA LEU A 300 -3.60 -15.77 5.00
C LEU A 300 -2.52 -16.83 5.33
N CYS A 301 -1.23 -16.49 5.25
CA CYS A 301 -0.13 -17.40 5.57
C CYS A 301 0.24 -17.44 7.07
N LEU A 302 -0.28 -16.51 7.90
CA LEU A 302 0.26 -16.19 9.23
C LEU A 302 0.40 -17.42 10.13
N ASN A 303 -0.70 -18.14 10.35
CA ASN A 303 -0.73 -19.27 11.30
C ASN A 303 0.18 -20.42 10.86
N GLU A 304 0.24 -20.73 9.57
CA GLU A 304 1.15 -21.76 9.05
C GLU A 304 2.60 -21.31 9.15
N ARG A 305 2.89 -20.08 8.75
CA ARG A 305 4.23 -19.52 8.76
C ARG A 305 4.80 -19.51 10.18
N LEU A 306 4.07 -18.96 11.16
CA LEU A 306 4.55 -18.88 12.55
C LEU A 306 4.85 -20.26 13.13
N LYS A 307 4.03 -21.27 12.84
CA LYS A 307 4.26 -22.65 13.27
C LYS A 307 5.53 -23.23 12.64
N LYS A 308 5.71 -23.05 11.32
CA LYS A 308 6.88 -23.56 10.57
C LYS A 308 8.17 -22.82 10.97
N ALA A 309 8.08 -21.53 11.24
CA ALA A 309 9.21 -20.66 11.58
C ALA A 309 9.70 -20.79 13.03
N GLY A 310 9.01 -21.58 13.87
CA GLY A 310 9.40 -21.75 15.27
C GLY A 310 9.14 -20.51 16.13
N ALA A 311 8.08 -19.74 15.81
CA ALA A 311 7.70 -18.56 16.59
C ALA A 311 7.32 -18.92 18.04
N PRO A 312 7.51 -18.00 19.00
CA PRO A 312 7.15 -18.23 20.40
C PRO A 312 5.67 -18.65 20.58
N PRO A 313 5.35 -19.55 21.54
CA PRO A 313 3.98 -20.05 21.71
C PRO A 313 2.93 -18.95 21.96
N ASN A 314 3.29 -17.88 22.66
CA ASN A 314 2.41 -16.74 22.89
C ASN A 314 2.07 -15.99 21.59
N ILE A 315 3.00 -15.89 20.64
CA ILE A 315 2.78 -15.28 19.32
C ILE A 315 1.83 -16.14 18.49
N VAL A 316 2.05 -17.46 18.48
CA VAL A 316 1.16 -18.42 17.78
C VAL A 316 -0.26 -18.37 18.35
N ALA A 317 -0.40 -18.26 19.68
CA ALA A 317 -1.70 -18.14 20.34
C ALA A 317 -2.42 -16.83 19.96
N LYS A 318 -1.71 -15.68 19.96
CA LYS A 318 -2.25 -14.39 19.51
C LYS A 318 -2.74 -14.46 18.06
N ALA A 319 -1.93 -15.03 17.16
CA ALA A 319 -2.28 -15.18 15.75
C ALA A 319 -3.54 -16.02 15.55
N THR A 320 -3.63 -17.17 16.23
CA THR A 320 -4.79 -18.08 16.12
C THR A 320 -6.08 -17.35 16.55
N ALA A 321 -6.05 -16.63 17.67
CA ALA A 321 -7.20 -15.88 18.15
C ALA A 321 -7.60 -14.74 17.19
N ALA A 322 -6.63 -13.95 16.72
CA ALA A 322 -6.88 -12.81 15.84
C ALA A 322 -7.44 -13.22 14.47
N THR A 323 -6.85 -14.25 13.83
CA THR A 323 -7.33 -14.73 12.52
C THR A 323 -8.75 -15.28 12.62
N ALA A 324 -9.07 -16.04 13.68
CA ALA A 324 -10.42 -16.59 13.86
C ALA A 324 -11.48 -15.49 14.03
N ALA A 325 -11.16 -14.42 14.76
CA ALA A 325 -12.08 -13.31 15.00
C ALA A 325 -12.24 -12.37 13.79
N ALA A 326 -11.15 -12.12 13.05
CA ALA A 326 -11.12 -11.18 11.93
C ALA A 326 -12.16 -11.52 10.83
N ASP A 327 -12.30 -12.79 10.46
CA ASP A 327 -13.28 -13.24 9.46
C ASP A 327 -14.73 -12.90 9.90
N ALA A 328 -15.04 -13.10 11.19
CA ALA A 328 -16.36 -12.79 11.72
C ALA A 328 -16.61 -11.28 11.78
N THR A 329 -15.59 -10.50 12.15
CA THR A 329 -15.67 -9.04 12.18
C THR A 329 -15.84 -8.44 10.79
N PHE A 330 -15.12 -8.94 9.79
CA PHE A 330 -15.28 -8.53 8.40
C PHE A 330 -16.72 -8.75 7.90
N LYS A 331 -17.31 -9.93 8.15
CA LYS A 331 -18.72 -10.21 7.81
C LYS A 331 -19.68 -9.21 8.45
N ARG A 332 -19.48 -8.91 9.73
CA ARG A 332 -20.29 -7.94 10.48
C ARG A 332 -20.14 -6.51 9.95
N ALA A 333 -18.92 -6.11 9.56
CA ALA A 333 -18.62 -4.81 8.97
C ALA A 333 -19.26 -4.66 7.58
N LEU A 334 -19.13 -5.70 6.73
CA LEU A 334 -19.75 -5.77 5.41
C LEU A 334 -21.28 -5.65 5.49
N ALA A 335 -21.91 -6.43 6.38
CA ALA A 335 -23.37 -6.40 6.56
C ALA A 335 -23.89 -5.03 7.04
N ARG A 336 -23.06 -4.27 7.75
CA ARG A 336 -23.38 -2.91 8.23
C ARG A 336 -23.13 -1.83 7.20
N GLY A 337 -22.37 -2.11 6.14
CA GLY A 337 -21.93 -1.11 5.18
C GLY A 337 -20.89 -0.15 5.76
N VAL A 338 -19.96 -0.67 6.58
CA VAL A 338 -18.72 0.05 6.91
C VAL A 338 -17.91 0.23 5.63
N ASN A 339 -17.16 1.33 5.50
CA ASN A 339 -16.24 1.52 4.39
C ASN A 339 -15.14 0.45 4.47
N LEU A 340 -14.99 -0.38 3.44
CA LEU A 340 -14.00 -1.46 3.39
C LEU A 340 -12.93 -1.12 2.34
N GLY A 341 -11.67 -1.23 2.74
CA GLY A 341 -10.50 -1.12 1.85
C GLY A 341 -9.74 -2.43 1.76
N PHE A 342 -8.81 -2.51 0.80
CA PHE A 342 -7.90 -3.64 0.66
C PHE A 342 -6.57 -3.30 1.32
N GLY A 343 -6.06 -4.19 2.16
CA GLY A 343 -4.71 -4.07 2.71
C GLY A 343 -4.21 -5.42 3.13
N SER A 344 -2.98 -5.75 2.77
CA SER A 344 -2.51 -7.14 2.85
C SER A 344 -1.66 -7.46 4.06
N ASP A 345 -1.01 -6.44 4.62
CA ASP A 345 0.08 -6.59 5.59
C ASP A 345 1.24 -7.44 5.00
N ALA A 346 1.49 -7.26 3.69
CA ALA A 346 2.60 -7.89 3.00
C ALA A 346 3.95 -7.41 3.57
N ALA A 347 4.88 -8.38 3.61
CA ALA A 347 6.06 -8.54 4.48
C ALA A 347 5.85 -9.63 5.52
N VAL A 348 4.67 -9.72 6.15
CA VAL A 348 4.34 -10.84 7.04
C VAL A 348 4.15 -12.12 6.25
N CYS A 349 3.45 -12.00 5.12
CA CYS A 349 3.47 -12.95 4.01
C CYS A 349 4.36 -12.41 2.89
N PRO A 350 4.92 -13.28 2.03
CA PRO A 350 5.77 -12.84 0.94
C PRO A 350 5.10 -11.80 0.05
N HIS A 351 5.85 -10.79 -0.38
CA HIS A 351 5.38 -9.81 -1.37
C HIS A 351 4.95 -10.53 -2.65
N ALA A 352 3.95 -9.96 -3.35
CA ALA A 352 3.14 -10.56 -4.42
C ALA A 352 2.07 -11.56 -3.98
N SER A 353 2.11 -12.11 -2.75
CA SER A 353 1.06 -13.05 -2.30
C SER A 353 -0.27 -12.38 -1.97
N GLN A 354 -0.31 -11.04 -1.87
CA GLN A 354 -1.50 -10.30 -1.47
C GLN A 354 -2.71 -10.51 -2.39
N VAL A 355 -2.52 -10.83 -3.68
CA VAL A 355 -3.62 -11.13 -4.62
C VAL A 355 -4.57 -12.24 -4.12
N ALA A 356 -4.09 -13.18 -3.29
CA ALA A 356 -4.92 -14.24 -2.72
C ALA A 356 -6.04 -13.71 -1.78
N GLN A 357 -5.90 -12.49 -1.27
CA GLN A 357 -6.87 -11.86 -0.38
C GLN A 357 -8.22 -11.61 -1.05
N PHE A 358 -8.27 -11.38 -2.37
CA PHE A 358 -9.55 -11.18 -3.06
C PHE A 358 -10.46 -12.39 -2.92
N ALA A 359 -9.91 -13.61 -3.04
CA ALA A 359 -10.65 -14.84 -2.84
C ALA A 359 -11.18 -14.95 -1.39
N ALA A 360 -10.40 -14.52 -0.41
CA ALA A 360 -10.84 -14.50 0.99
C ALA A 360 -12.00 -13.52 1.21
N MET A 361 -11.92 -12.29 0.67
CA MET A 361 -13.00 -11.30 0.78
C MET A 361 -14.31 -11.81 0.16
N VAL A 362 -14.24 -12.47 -1.00
CA VAL A 362 -15.41 -13.05 -1.67
C VAL A 362 -15.97 -14.25 -0.91
N ARG A 363 -15.11 -15.15 -0.41
CA ARG A 363 -15.52 -16.27 0.47
C ARG A 363 -16.28 -15.78 1.71
N LEU A 364 -15.93 -14.60 2.22
CA LEU A 364 -16.58 -13.99 3.37
C LEU A 364 -17.86 -13.21 3.03
N GLY A 365 -18.29 -13.19 1.76
CA GLY A 365 -19.58 -12.66 1.31
C GLY A 365 -19.51 -11.33 0.56
N MET A 366 -18.32 -10.77 0.33
CA MET A 366 -18.17 -9.59 -0.51
C MET A 366 -18.40 -9.97 -1.98
N LYS A 367 -19.14 -9.16 -2.73
CA LYS A 367 -19.30 -9.40 -4.18
C LYS A 367 -17.96 -9.20 -4.91
N PRO A 368 -17.63 -9.98 -5.95
CA PRO A 368 -16.36 -9.86 -6.67
C PRO A 368 -16.01 -8.44 -7.11
N LEU A 369 -16.93 -7.73 -7.77
CA LEU A 369 -16.69 -6.33 -8.19
C LEU A 369 -16.51 -5.39 -7.00
N ALA A 370 -17.16 -5.65 -5.86
CA ALA A 370 -16.94 -4.85 -4.65
C ALA A 370 -15.56 -5.11 -4.04
N ALA A 371 -15.03 -6.33 -4.14
CA ALA A 371 -13.65 -6.64 -3.74
C ALA A 371 -12.64 -5.94 -4.65
N LEU A 372 -12.87 -5.92 -5.97
CA LEU A 372 -12.04 -5.14 -6.91
C LEU A 372 -12.08 -3.65 -6.61
N ARG A 373 -13.26 -3.09 -6.26
CA ARG A 373 -13.37 -1.68 -5.84
C ARG A 373 -12.62 -1.38 -4.55
N ALA A 374 -12.62 -2.32 -3.60
CA ALA A 374 -11.89 -2.18 -2.35
C ALA A 374 -10.41 -1.86 -2.66
N ALA A 375 -9.79 -2.62 -3.56
CA ALA A 375 -8.40 -2.44 -3.99
C ALA A 375 -8.18 -1.44 -5.15
N THR A 376 -9.17 -0.61 -5.49
CA THR A 376 -9.04 0.40 -6.56
C THR A 376 -9.66 1.72 -6.12
N SER A 377 -10.89 2.03 -6.50
CA SER A 377 -11.49 3.34 -6.23
C SER A 377 -11.74 3.61 -4.75
N ALA A 378 -12.03 2.58 -3.94
CA ALA A 378 -12.27 2.76 -2.51
C ALA A 378 -10.98 3.13 -1.77
N ASP A 379 -9.88 2.43 -2.06
CA ASP A 379 -8.57 2.75 -1.51
C ASP A 379 -8.01 4.06 -2.08
N ALA A 380 -8.19 4.35 -3.36
CA ALA A 380 -7.79 5.65 -3.92
C ALA A 380 -8.46 6.81 -3.16
N LYS A 381 -9.76 6.68 -2.84
CA LYS A 381 -10.50 7.64 -2.02
C LYS A 381 -10.00 7.71 -0.58
N LEU A 382 -9.66 6.56 0.04
CA LEU A 382 -9.05 6.52 1.37
C LEU A 382 -7.67 7.18 1.39
N LEU A 383 -6.89 7.05 0.32
CA LEU A 383 -5.55 7.61 0.24
C LEU A 383 -5.56 9.09 -0.19
N GLY A 384 -6.71 9.62 -0.62
CA GLY A 384 -6.81 10.99 -1.16
C GLY A 384 -6.12 11.15 -2.51
N ARG A 385 -6.16 10.10 -3.35
CA ARG A 385 -5.51 10.03 -4.65
C ARG A 385 -6.54 9.89 -5.76
N ASP A 386 -7.31 10.96 -5.99
CA ASP A 386 -8.41 10.99 -6.96
C ASP A 386 -7.96 10.75 -8.40
N GLU A 387 -6.68 10.94 -8.71
CA GLU A 387 -6.06 10.65 -9.99
C GLU A 387 -5.80 9.15 -10.24
N LEU A 388 -6.06 8.28 -9.26
CA LEU A 388 -5.87 6.82 -9.30
C LEU A 388 -7.20 6.06 -9.16
N GLY A 389 -7.12 4.72 -9.21
CA GLY A 389 -8.19 3.80 -8.79
C GLY A 389 -9.35 3.64 -9.79
N SER A 390 -9.29 4.24 -10.97
CA SER A 390 -10.26 3.99 -12.04
C SER A 390 -9.73 4.33 -13.42
N LEU A 391 -10.29 3.67 -14.44
CA LEU A 391 -9.99 3.89 -15.84
C LEU A 391 -10.87 5.00 -16.40
N GLU A 392 -10.51 6.26 -16.15
CA GLU A 392 -11.27 7.45 -16.60
C GLU A 392 -10.36 8.50 -17.26
N PRO A 393 -10.87 9.29 -18.21
CA PRO A 393 -10.11 10.37 -18.84
C PRO A 393 -9.44 11.30 -17.82
N GLY A 394 -8.16 11.61 -18.05
CA GLY A 394 -7.36 12.52 -17.24
C GLY A 394 -6.64 11.87 -16.04
N LYS A 395 -7.01 10.66 -15.65
CA LYS A 395 -6.34 9.88 -14.59
C LYS A 395 -5.01 9.30 -15.06
N LEU A 396 -4.15 8.93 -14.12
CA LEU A 396 -2.87 8.29 -14.42
C LEU A 396 -3.09 6.91 -15.05
N ALA A 397 -2.24 6.55 -16.00
CA ALA A 397 -2.33 5.30 -16.75
C ALA A 397 -1.72 4.12 -15.98
N ASP A 398 -2.41 3.74 -14.90
CA ASP A 398 -2.15 2.52 -14.14
C ASP A 398 -3.17 1.46 -14.57
N VAL A 399 -2.71 0.50 -15.38
CA VAL A 399 -3.58 -0.49 -16.05
C VAL A 399 -2.99 -1.89 -15.87
N ILE A 400 -3.82 -2.85 -15.48
CA ILE A 400 -3.46 -4.27 -15.44
C ILE A 400 -4.38 -5.11 -16.30
N ALA A 401 -3.93 -6.32 -16.66
CA ALA A 401 -4.79 -7.31 -17.28
C ALA A 401 -4.69 -8.68 -16.60
N VAL A 402 -5.84 -9.33 -16.48
CA VAL A 402 -6.03 -10.66 -15.89
C VAL A 402 -6.78 -11.56 -16.90
N PRO A 403 -6.57 -12.88 -16.87
CA PRO A 403 -7.29 -13.78 -17.77
C PRO A 403 -8.77 -13.89 -17.40
N GLY A 404 -9.64 -14.08 -18.40
CA GLY A 404 -11.05 -14.38 -18.15
C GLY A 404 -11.82 -13.19 -17.55
N ASP A 405 -12.85 -13.48 -16.74
CA ASP A 405 -13.76 -12.50 -16.15
C ASP A 405 -13.69 -12.55 -14.60
N PRO A 406 -13.03 -11.57 -13.95
CA PRO A 406 -12.90 -11.53 -12.50
C PRO A 406 -14.22 -11.23 -11.76
N SER A 407 -15.28 -10.84 -12.47
CA SER A 407 -16.62 -10.70 -11.88
C SER A 407 -17.31 -12.05 -11.66
N ALA A 408 -16.92 -13.07 -12.44
CA ALA A 408 -17.42 -14.44 -12.35
C ALA A 408 -16.49 -15.35 -11.54
N ASP A 409 -15.16 -15.20 -11.73
CA ASP A 409 -14.13 -15.91 -10.97
C ASP A 409 -13.07 -14.93 -10.48
N ILE A 410 -13.18 -14.53 -9.22
CA ILE A 410 -12.27 -13.55 -8.63
C ILE A 410 -10.81 -14.03 -8.61
N THR A 411 -10.55 -15.34 -8.63
CA THR A 411 -9.18 -15.89 -8.59
C THR A 411 -8.37 -15.57 -9.85
N ALA A 412 -9.03 -15.10 -10.92
CA ALA A 412 -8.37 -14.55 -12.10
C ALA A 412 -7.33 -13.47 -11.76
N VAL A 413 -7.56 -12.66 -10.71
CA VAL A 413 -6.64 -11.60 -10.28
C VAL A 413 -5.30 -12.12 -9.74
N GLU A 414 -5.20 -13.40 -9.41
CA GLU A 414 -3.92 -14.01 -9.00
C GLU A 414 -2.97 -14.23 -10.18
N LYS A 415 -3.48 -14.09 -11.41
CA LYS A 415 -2.77 -14.40 -12.67
C LYS A 415 -2.59 -13.14 -13.52
N VAL A 416 -2.33 -11.99 -12.89
CA VAL A 416 -1.93 -10.76 -13.61
C VAL A 416 -0.79 -11.08 -14.55
N PHE A 417 -0.91 -10.69 -15.82
CA PHE A 417 0.09 -10.96 -16.86
C PHE A 417 0.47 -9.71 -17.67
N PHE A 418 -0.22 -8.59 -17.42
CA PHE A 418 0.10 -7.28 -17.96
C PHE A 418 0.04 -6.24 -16.84
N VAL A 419 1.07 -5.38 -16.77
CA VAL A 419 1.14 -4.27 -15.81
C VAL A 419 1.73 -3.05 -16.51
N MET A 420 0.96 -1.97 -16.47
CA MET A 420 1.34 -0.61 -16.86
C MET A 420 1.19 0.32 -15.65
N LYS A 421 2.19 1.16 -15.41
CA LYS A 421 2.16 2.22 -14.38
C LYS A 421 2.68 3.51 -15.01
N ASP A 422 1.97 4.62 -14.83
CA ASP A 422 2.28 5.92 -15.47
C ASP A 422 2.48 5.80 -17.00
N GLY A 423 1.72 4.90 -17.64
CA GLY A 423 1.83 4.63 -19.08
C GLY A 423 3.05 3.80 -19.51
N VAL A 424 3.94 3.43 -18.58
CA VAL A 424 5.10 2.57 -18.82
C VAL A 424 4.72 1.11 -18.57
N ILE A 425 5.02 0.23 -19.53
CA ILE A 425 4.75 -1.20 -19.43
C ILE A 425 5.88 -1.89 -18.68
N TYR A 426 5.58 -2.45 -17.51
CA TYR A 426 6.54 -3.19 -16.67
C TYR A 426 6.41 -4.71 -16.83
N ARG A 427 5.26 -5.19 -17.29
CA ARG A 427 4.99 -6.61 -17.54
C ARG A 427 4.06 -6.77 -18.74
N ASN A 428 4.38 -7.70 -19.64
CA ASN A 428 3.52 -8.08 -20.75
C ASN A 428 3.86 -9.50 -21.22
N ASP A 429 3.32 -10.50 -20.53
CA ASP A 429 3.55 -11.91 -20.83
C ASP A 429 2.59 -12.44 -21.91
N GLY A 430 1.64 -11.60 -22.35
CA GLY A 430 0.62 -11.91 -23.36
C GLY A 430 1.13 -11.81 -24.80
N LYS A 431 2.35 -11.29 -25.00
CA LYS A 431 3.03 -11.34 -26.31
C LYS A 431 3.38 -12.81 -26.64
N ARG A 432 2.52 -13.46 -27.42
CA ARG A 432 2.89 -14.63 -28.23
C ARG A 432 2.90 -14.24 -29.70
#